data_AF-A0AAD4HVB4-F1
#
_entry.id   AF-A0AAD4HVB4-F1
#
_cell.length_a   1.000
_cell.length_b   1.000
_cell.length_c   1.000
_cell.angle_alpha   90.00
_cell.angle_beta   90.00
_cell.angle_gamma   90.00
#
_symmetry.space_group_name_H-M   'P 1'
#
loop_
_entity.id
_entity.type
_entity.pdbx_description
1 polymer ?
#
loop_
_entity_poly.entity_id
_entity_poly.type
_entity_poly.pdbx_seq_one_letter_code
_entity_poly.pdbx_strand_id
1 'polypeptide(L)'
;MLRIEGLAPNLREVRMLQMRPSYADHQSLSEPRAWDWLPTDIGGRDRKQQVTSLDHLELGVFLAFLSRFSEGEFQYWNGLADLSALHTLNLTTVVDERALDRLLSLRFPAMADLALRCTTKPSTVYFDKAKRFIRGLPRLRQLNLMNWDWHVAPLAADPKDASGSSSPIKTLRSLQLDHNPADQGNYVRNAQPTRLSLASTSEIMGLGALFPCLETLTLSIHRSRGDCNEVARYRALGSSFPRLQRLALVLEPLPPQPREPPNPESTAFEDRPAGWAELTNGHIISFMANSALDAKLARQIFKAVASPRLETMMVKAEAGGMFRVGPALRPWLNELAREWVVDRVNWKGEVRLRKIGRNAEGGGGRQRMV
;
A
#
# COMPACT_ATOMS: atom_id res chain seq x y z
N MET A 1 -34.20 6.68 -7.37
CA MET A 1 -33.88 5.33 -6.88
C MET A 1 -33.95 4.39 -8.07
N LEU A 2 -32.81 4.08 -8.68
CA LEU A 2 -32.74 3.15 -9.81
C LEU A 2 -32.86 1.72 -9.28
N ARG A 3 -33.77 0.92 -9.86
CA ARG A 3 -33.78 -0.53 -9.72
C ARG A 3 -33.01 -1.08 -10.90
N ILE A 4 -31.78 -1.55 -10.67
CA ILE A 4 -31.05 -2.28 -11.70
C ILE A 4 -31.75 -3.64 -11.82
N GLU A 5 -32.37 -3.90 -12.98
CA GLU A 5 -33.08 -5.15 -13.26
C GLU A 5 -32.07 -6.28 -13.54
N GLY A 6 -31.43 -6.76 -12.48
CA GLY A 6 -30.49 -7.88 -12.53
C GLY A 6 -29.17 -7.56 -13.24
N LEU A 7 -28.17 -8.41 -13.00
CA LEU A 7 -26.90 -8.39 -13.74
C LEU A 7 -27.05 -9.26 -15.00
N ALA A 8 -26.29 -8.95 -16.07
CA ALA A 8 -26.28 -9.78 -17.27
C ALA A 8 -25.87 -11.24 -16.91
N PRO A 9 -26.52 -12.28 -17.48
CA PRO A 9 -26.40 -13.67 -17.01
C PRO A 9 -24.98 -14.26 -17.06
N ASN A 10 -24.07 -13.64 -17.80
CA ASN A 10 -22.66 -14.05 -17.93
C ASN A 10 -21.69 -12.99 -17.38
N LEU A 11 -22.18 -12.02 -16.60
CA LEU A 11 -21.33 -11.01 -15.98
C LEU A 11 -20.50 -11.67 -14.89
N ARG A 12 -19.19 -11.75 -15.12
CA ARG A 12 -18.21 -12.32 -14.18
C ARG A 12 -17.35 -11.27 -13.52
N GLU A 13 -17.24 -10.10 -14.12
CA GLU A 13 -16.32 -9.06 -13.71
C GLU A 13 -17.04 -7.73 -13.63
N VAL A 14 -16.90 -7.08 -12.48
CA VAL A 14 -17.39 -5.72 -12.26
C VAL A 14 -16.23 -4.88 -11.76
N ARG A 15 -16.01 -3.75 -12.45
CA ARG A 15 -15.09 -2.70 -12.00
C ARG A 15 -15.82 -1.39 -11.93
N MET A 16 -16.02 -0.90 -10.71
CA MET A 16 -16.54 0.43 -10.47
C MET A 16 -15.40 1.35 -10.08
N LEU A 17 -15.06 2.27 -10.98
CA LEU A 17 -14.09 3.32 -10.72
C LEU A 17 -14.83 4.64 -10.69
N GLN A 18 -15.19 5.11 -9.49
CA GLN A 18 -15.86 6.39 -9.35
C GLN A 18 -14.83 7.51 -9.60
N MET A 19 -14.93 8.15 -10.75
CA MET A 19 -14.29 9.44 -10.99
C MET A 19 -15.24 10.52 -10.47
N ARG A 20 -14.79 11.35 -9.52
CA ARG A 20 -15.51 12.61 -9.30
C ARG A 20 -15.26 13.51 -10.50
N PRO A 21 -16.29 14.16 -11.05
CA PRO A 21 -16.07 15.20 -12.05
C PRO A 21 -15.11 16.25 -11.46
N SER A 22 -14.09 16.60 -12.25
CA SER A 22 -13.15 17.66 -11.88
C SER A 22 -13.94 18.94 -11.62
N TYR A 23 -13.61 19.65 -10.55
CA TYR A 23 -14.25 20.92 -10.19
C TYR A 23 -14.12 22.02 -11.27
N ALA A 24 -13.36 21.79 -12.34
CA ALA A 24 -13.15 22.74 -13.44
C ALA A 24 -14.35 22.92 -14.38
N ASP A 25 -15.35 22.04 -14.38
CA ASP A 25 -16.51 22.11 -15.31
C ASP A 25 -17.83 22.54 -14.65
N HIS A 26 -17.81 23.06 -13.43
CA HIS A 26 -19.04 23.38 -12.68
C HIS A 26 -19.63 24.77 -12.91
N GLN A 27 -19.30 25.46 -14.00
CA GLN A 27 -20.09 26.63 -14.42
C GLN A 27 -21.03 26.20 -15.55
N SER A 28 -22.30 25.97 -15.20
CA SER A 28 -23.49 25.87 -16.10
C SER A 28 -24.00 24.53 -16.63
N LEU A 29 -23.58 23.37 -16.10
CA LEU A 29 -24.30 22.11 -16.33
C LEU A 29 -25.07 21.73 -15.08
N SER A 30 -26.41 21.73 -15.20
CA SER A 30 -27.37 21.09 -14.30
C SER A 30 -26.77 19.80 -13.74
N GLU A 31 -26.94 19.54 -12.43
CA GLU A 31 -26.48 18.30 -11.78
C GLU A 31 -26.70 17.10 -12.71
N PRO A 32 -25.63 16.48 -13.24
CA PRO A 32 -25.80 15.25 -14.01
C PRO A 32 -26.34 14.23 -13.01
N ARG A 33 -27.54 13.71 -13.27
CA ARG A 33 -28.06 12.59 -12.49
C ARG A 33 -26.99 11.49 -12.58
N ALA A 34 -26.50 11.06 -11.43
CA ALA A 34 -25.23 10.34 -11.29
C ALA A 34 -25.11 8.99 -12.02
N TRP A 35 -26.06 8.60 -12.88
CA TRP A 35 -26.19 7.24 -13.43
C TRP A 35 -26.80 7.17 -14.85
N ASP A 36 -26.84 8.26 -15.63
CA ASP A 36 -27.51 8.32 -16.95
C ASP A 36 -26.84 7.51 -18.08
N TRP A 37 -25.73 6.79 -17.81
CA TRP A 37 -25.05 5.93 -18.79
C TRP A 37 -25.51 4.46 -18.77
N LEU A 38 -26.38 4.08 -17.84
CA LEU A 38 -26.99 2.76 -17.82
C LEU A 38 -28.26 2.74 -18.69
N PRO A 39 -28.43 1.78 -19.61
CA PRO A 39 -29.60 1.70 -20.47
C PRO A 39 -30.88 1.69 -19.64
N THR A 40 -31.75 2.68 -19.82
CA THR A 40 -33.03 2.84 -19.11
C THR A 40 -34.12 1.88 -19.59
N ASP A 41 -33.85 1.08 -20.64
CA ASP A 41 -34.86 0.27 -21.32
C ASP A 41 -34.38 -1.18 -21.57
N ILE A 42 -34.07 -1.91 -20.50
CA ILE A 42 -33.94 -3.37 -20.56
C ILE A 42 -35.34 -3.94 -20.22
N GLY A 43 -36.06 -4.38 -21.25
CA GLY A 43 -37.49 -4.68 -21.15
C GLY A 43 -37.91 -5.81 -20.20
N GLY A 44 -39.11 -5.64 -19.62
CA GLY A 44 -40.13 -6.70 -19.54
C GLY A 44 -40.00 -7.82 -18.50
N ARG A 45 -39.95 -7.46 -17.22
CA ARG A 45 -40.65 -8.02 -16.02
C ARG A 45 -40.84 -9.52 -15.69
N ASP A 46 -40.54 -10.52 -16.51
CA ASP A 46 -40.86 -11.93 -16.14
C ASP A 46 -39.67 -12.91 -16.09
N ARG A 47 -38.44 -12.42 -16.20
CA ARG A 47 -37.26 -13.30 -16.06
C ARG A 47 -36.96 -13.52 -14.59
N LYS A 48 -37.12 -14.78 -14.15
CA LYS A 48 -36.58 -15.32 -12.89
C LYS A 48 -35.19 -14.71 -12.66
N GLN A 49 -35.00 -14.02 -11.54
CA GLN A 49 -33.71 -13.45 -11.15
C GLN A 49 -32.67 -14.57 -11.19
N GLN A 50 -31.91 -14.64 -12.28
CA GLN A 50 -30.76 -15.52 -12.34
C GLN A 50 -29.69 -14.87 -11.50
N VAL A 51 -29.38 -15.51 -10.37
CA VAL A 51 -28.25 -15.13 -9.54
C VAL A 51 -27.00 -15.34 -10.38
N THR A 52 -26.32 -14.24 -10.69
CA THR A 52 -25.05 -14.28 -11.43
C THR A 52 -23.92 -14.54 -10.45
N SER A 53 -22.93 -15.30 -10.90
CA SER A 53 -21.75 -15.63 -10.12
C SER A 53 -20.62 -14.70 -10.54
N LEU A 54 -20.14 -13.88 -9.61
CA LEU A 54 -19.06 -12.93 -9.89
C LEU A 54 -17.70 -13.56 -9.54
N ASP A 55 -16.78 -13.49 -10.49
CA ASP A 55 -15.38 -13.91 -10.33
C ASP A 55 -14.51 -12.74 -9.82
N HIS A 56 -14.80 -11.51 -10.26
CA HIS A 56 -14.01 -10.31 -9.95
C HIS A 56 -14.90 -9.11 -9.57
N LEU A 57 -14.59 -8.48 -8.45
CA LEU A 57 -15.25 -7.27 -7.97
C LEU A 57 -14.22 -6.22 -7.55
N GLU A 58 -14.14 -5.13 -8.31
CA GLU A 58 -13.32 -3.96 -7.99
C GLU A 58 -14.21 -2.75 -7.69
N LEU A 59 -14.04 -2.20 -6.49
CA LEU A 59 -14.75 -1.05 -5.98
C LEU A 59 -13.71 0.00 -5.61
N GLY A 60 -13.56 0.99 -6.48
CA GLY A 60 -12.53 2.00 -6.40
C GLY A 60 -13.09 3.39 -6.61
N VAL A 61 -12.44 4.37 -5.96
CA VAL A 61 -12.68 5.78 -6.22
C VAL A 61 -11.33 6.42 -6.51
N PHE A 62 -11.27 7.17 -7.61
CA PHE A 62 -10.04 7.80 -8.06
C PHE A 62 -9.54 8.87 -7.08
N LEU A 63 -10.45 9.46 -6.30
CA LEU A 63 -10.16 10.37 -5.19
C LEU A 63 -10.49 9.70 -3.85
N ALA A 64 -9.59 8.82 -3.38
CA ALA A 64 -9.78 7.94 -2.23
C ALA A 64 -10.19 8.64 -0.91
N PHE A 65 -10.02 9.95 -0.80
CA PHE A 65 -10.24 10.72 0.43
C PHE A 65 -11.70 11.16 0.68
N LEU A 66 -12.62 11.08 -0.31
CA LEU A 66 -14.00 11.60 -0.15
C LEU A 66 -15.11 10.55 -0.18
N SER A 67 -14.80 9.32 -0.55
CA SER A 67 -15.76 8.23 -0.68
C SER A 67 -15.43 7.14 0.33
N ARG A 68 -16.43 6.71 1.10
CA ARG A 68 -16.33 5.56 1.99
C ARG A 68 -17.18 4.46 1.41
N PHE A 69 -16.61 3.26 1.36
CA PHE A 69 -17.39 2.09 1.06
C PHE A 69 -18.21 1.73 2.29
N SER A 70 -19.53 1.80 2.15
CA SER A 70 -20.49 1.64 3.23
C SER A 70 -21.13 0.24 3.21
N GLU A 71 -21.71 -0.14 4.34
CA GLU A 71 -22.47 -1.40 4.46
C GLU A 71 -23.57 -1.53 3.39
N GLY A 72 -24.25 -0.43 3.04
CA GLY A 72 -25.34 -0.43 2.07
C GLY A 72 -24.91 -0.90 0.68
N GLU A 73 -23.67 -0.59 0.27
CA GLU A 73 -23.13 -1.03 -1.00
C GLU A 73 -22.84 -2.55 -1.00
N PHE A 74 -22.37 -3.11 0.12
CA PHE A 74 -22.23 -4.58 0.23
C PHE A 74 -23.58 -5.29 0.22
N GLN A 75 -24.58 -4.75 0.93
CA GLN A 75 -25.93 -5.32 0.92
C GLN A 75 -26.52 -5.31 -0.49
N TYR A 76 -26.28 -4.22 -1.22
CA TYR A 76 -26.67 -4.09 -2.61
C TYR A 76 -26.03 -5.18 -3.49
N TRP A 77 -24.69 -5.32 -3.46
CA TRP A 77 -23.99 -6.33 -4.26
C TRP A 77 -24.34 -7.77 -3.88
N ASN A 78 -24.48 -8.05 -2.60
CA ASN A 78 -24.87 -9.37 -2.10
C ASN A 78 -26.33 -9.74 -2.46
N GLY A 79 -27.18 -8.76 -2.76
CA GLY A 79 -28.53 -8.98 -3.29
C GLY A 79 -28.56 -9.22 -4.80
N LEU A 80 -27.51 -8.81 -5.53
CA LEU A 80 -27.45 -8.89 -7.00
C LEU A 80 -26.66 -10.09 -7.52
N ALA A 81 -25.66 -10.55 -6.76
CA ALA A 81 -24.74 -11.60 -7.19
C ALA A 81 -24.42 -12.58 -6.06
N ASP A 82 -24.14 -13.82 -6.44
CA ASP A 82 -23.50 -14.78 -5.55
C ASP A 82 -21.99 -14.48 -5.48
N LEU A 83 -21.55 -14.06 -4.29
CA LEU A 83 -20.16 -13.73 -4.00
C LEU A 83 -19.33 -14.96 -3.58
N SER A 84 -19.92 -16.16 -3.51
CA SER A 84 -19.22 -17.38 -3.09
C SER A 84 -18.15 -17.82 -4.09
N ALA A 85 -18.31 -17.50 -5.37
CA ALA A 85 -17.35 -17.76 -6.44
C ALA A 85 -16.32 -16.64 -6.63
N LEU A 86 -16.35 -15.59 -5.80
CA LEU A 86 -15.48 -14.44 -5.97
C LEU A 86 -14.01 -14.84 -5.74
N HIS A 87 -13.20 -14.67 -6.78
CA HIS A 87 -11.76 -14.95 -6.76
C HIS A 87 -10.95 -13.71 -6.40
N THR A 88 -11.37 -12.55 -6.91
CA THR A 88 -10.69 -11.28 -6.69
C THR A 88 -11.63 -10.24 -6.11
N LEU A 89 -11.24 -9.66 -4.97
CA LEU A 89 -11.92 -8.53 -4.36
C LEU A 89 -10.94 -7.37 -4.18
N ASN A 90 -11.20 -6.27 -4.88
CA ASN A 90 -10.35 -5.09 -4.84
C ASN A 90 -11.11 -3.89 -4.28
N LEU A 91 -10.91 -3.61 -2.99
CA LEU A 91 -11.50 -2.48 -2.27
C LEU A 91 -10.45 -1.37 -2.16
N THR A 92 -10.28 -0.62 -3.25
CA THR A 92 -9.36 0.54 -3.25
C THR A 92 -9.98 1.78 -2.63
N THR A 93 -11.27 1.75 -2.30
CA THR A 93 -11.95 2.74 -1.46
C THR A 93 -11.72 2.46 0.02
N VAL A 94 -11.79 3.50 0.85
CA VAL A 94 -11.70 3.32 2.31
C VAL A 94 -12.88 2.46 2.80
N VAL A 95 -12.56 1.33 3.41
CA VAL A 95 -13.54 0.43 4.03
C VAL A 95 -13.75 0.84 5.48
N ASP A 96 -14.97 1.23 5.84
CA ASP A 96 -15.31 1.55 7.22
C ASP A 96 -15.55 0.29 8.08
N GLU A 97 -15.72 0.49 9.40
CA GLU A 97 -15.87 -0.62 10.33
C GLU A 97 -17.15 -1.44 10.10
N ARG A 98 -18.26 -0.81 9.67
CA ARG A 98 -19.54 -1.48 9.44
C ARG A 98 -19.49 -2.34 8.17
N ALA A 99 -18.88 -1.80 7.12
CA ALA A 99 -18.62 -2.55 5.89
C ALA A 99 -17.74 -3.78 6.17
N LEU A 100 -16.76 -3.66 7.07
CA LEU A 100 -15.91 -4.76 7.49
C LEU A 100 -16.66 -5.83 8.31
N ASP A 101 -17.58 -5.43 9.21
CA ASP A 101 -18.48 -6.37 9.90
C ASP A 101 -19.33 -7.17 8.91
N ARG A 102 -19.81 -6.49 7.86
CA ARG A 102 -20.55 -7.18 6.81
C ARG A 102 -19.67 -8.16 6.05
N LEU A 103 -18.45 -7.78 5.66
CA LEU A 103 -17.49 -8.67 5.01
C LEU A 103 -17.22 -9.93 5.85
N LEU A 104 -17.10 -9.78 7.17
CA LEU A 104 -16.91 -10.90 8.09
C LEU A 104 -18.11 -11.86 8.15
N SER A 105 -19.32 -11.38 7.85
CA SER A 105 -20.53 -12.22 7.80
C SER A 105 -20.64 -13.03 6.50
N LEU A 106 -19.90 -12.63 5.46
CA LEU A 106 -19.90 -13.27 4.16
C LEU A 106 -18.85 -14.40 4.10
N ARG A 107 -19.02 -15.32 3.15
CA ARG A 107 -18.08 -16.41 2.91
C ARG A 107 -17.46 -16.26 1.53
N PHE A 108 -16.14 -16.37 1.47
CA PHE A 108 -15.36 -16.24 0.25
C PHE A 108 -14.47 -17.47 0.02
N PRO A 109 -15.05 -18.66 -0.23
CA PRO A 109 -14.29 -19.91 -0.31
C PRO A 109 -13.34 -19.96 -1.51
N ALA A 110 -13.61 -19.21 -2.58
CA ALA A 110 -12.81 -19.16 -3.80
C ALA A 110 -11.76 -18.02 -3.82
N MET A 111 -11.77 -17.13 -2.83
CA MET A 111 -10.97 -15.89 -2.87
C MET A 111 -9.47 -16.17 -2.84
N ALA A 112 -8.81 -15.69 -3.88
CA ALA A 112 -7.38 -15.81 -4.10
C ALA A 112 -6.68 -14.45 -3.98
N ASP A 113 -7.32 -13.35 -4.36
CA ASP A 113 -6.73 -12.03 -4.41
C ASP A 113 -7.57 -11.03 -3.63
N LEU A 114 -6.95 -10.37 -2.64
CA LEU A 114 -7.57 -9.32 -1.84
C LEU A 114 -6.74 -8.05 -1.92
N ALA A 115 -7.38 -6.94 -2.24
CA ALA A 115 -6.86 -5.60 -1.99
C ALA A 115 -7.81 -4.86 -1.06
N LEU A 116 -7.27 -4.30 0.02
CA LEU A 116 -8.03 -3.65 1.08
C LEU A 116 -7.38 -2.31 1.46
N ARG A 117 -8.10 -1.21 1.25
CA ARG A 117 -7.72 0.10 1.78
C ARG A 117 -8.33 0.35 3.15
N CYS A 118 -7.46 0.49 4.14
CA CYS A 118 -7.86 0.79 5.50
C CYS A 118 -8.27 2.25 5.68
N THR A 119 -9.10 2.49 6.69
CA THR A 119 -9.45 3.84 7.13
C THR A 119 -8.23 4.57 7.69
N THR A 120 -8.21 5.90 7.56
CA THR A 120 -7.10 6.76 8.00
C THR A 120 -7.04 6.99 9.50
N LYS A 121 -8.13 6.70 10.22
CA LYS A 121 -8.21 6.75 11.69
C LYS A 121 -8.80 5.44 12.24
N PRO A 122 -8.10 4.32 12.04
CA PRO A 122 -8.60 3.01 12.47
C PRO A 122 -8.53 2.89 13.99
N SER A 123 -9.56 2.28 14.57
CA SER A 123 -9.50 1.79 15.95
C SER A 123 -8.72 0.46 16.00
N THR A 124 -8.27 0.06 17.19
CA THR A 124 -7.71 -1.29 17.40
C THR A 124 -8.73 -2.38 17.02
N VAL A 125 -10.01 -2.16 17.37
CA VAL A 125 -11.13 -3.04 17.03
C VAL A 125 -11.29 -3.22 15.51
N TYR A 126 -11.13 -2.14 14.74
CA TYR A 126 -11.17 -2.19 13.28
C TYR A 126 -10.09 -3.13 12.72
N PHE A 127 -8.85 -3.01 13.20
CA PHE A 127 -7.78 -3.88 12.74
C PHE A 127 -7.95 -5.33 13.18
N ASP A 128 -8.52 -5.59 14.36
CA ASP A 128 -8.84 -6.95 14.78
C ASP A 128 -9.88 -7.60 13.87
N LYS A 129 -10.90 -6.84 13.47
CA LYS A 129 -11.87 -7.26 12.44
C LYS A 129 -11.19 -7.53 11.10
N ALA A 130 -10.26 -6.67 10.67
CA ALA A 130 -9.56 -6.83 9.39
C ALA A 130 -8.64 -8.06 9.41
N LYS A 131 -7.89 -8.26 10.50
CA LYS A 131 -7.06 -9.46 10.74
C LYS A 131 -7.90 -10.72 10.71
N ARG A 132 -9.06 -10.73 11.38
CA ARG A 132 -10.00 -11.86 11.34
C ARG A 132 -10.51 -12.13 9.92
N PHE A 133 -10.84 -11.08 9.17
CA PHE A 133 -11.33 -11.22 7.81
C PHE A 133 -10.28 -11.87 6.92
N ILE A 134 -9.04 -11.36 6.92
CA ILE A 134 -7.92 -11.90 6.14
C ILE A 134 -7.64 -13.36 6.52
N ARG A 135 -7.66 -13.70 7.82
CA ARG A 135 -7.46 -15.08 8.30
C ARG A 135 -8.60 -16.02 7.90
N GLY A 136 -9.79 -15.50 7.65
CA GLY A 136 -10.95 -16.26 7.18
C GLY A 136 -10.88 -16.68 5.71
N LEU A 137 -9.81 -16.32 4.98
CA LEU A 137 -9.65 -16.57 3.55
C LEU A 137 -8.66 -17.73 3.30
N PRO A 138 -9.15 -18.99 3.20
CA PRO A 138 -8.29 -20.17 3.18
C PRO A 138 -7.46 -20.34 1.91
N ARG A 139 -7.83 -19.67 0.82
CA ARG A 139 -7.19 -19.77 -0.50
C ARG A 139 -6.41 -18.52 -0.90
N LEU A 140 -6.26 -17.55 0.00
CA LEU A 140 -5.64 -16.28 -0.29
C LEU A 140 -4.18 -16.47 -0.76
N ARG A 141 -3.88 -16.00 -1.97
CA ARG A 141 -2.58 -16.04 -2.63
C ARG A 141 -1.95 -14.66 -2.75
N GLN A 142 -2.76 -13.63 -2.95
CA GLN A 142 -2.30 -12.25 -3.07
C GLN A 142 -3.03 -11.36 -2.08
N LEU A 143 -2.25 -10.55 -1.36
CA LEU A 143 -2.77 -9.59 -0.39
C LEU A 143 -2.13 -8.24 -0.64
N ASN A 144 -2.96 -7.23 -0.89
CA ASN A 144 -2.55 -5.84 -0.96
C ASN A 144 -3.24 -5.04 0.14
N LEU A 145 -2.46 -4.52 1.09
CA LEU A 145 -2.93 -3.69 2.17
C LEU A 145 -2.51 -2.25 1.93
N MET A 146 -3.49 -1.36 1.78
CA MET A 146 -3.26 0.07 1.59
C MET A 146 -3.62 0.80 2.88
N ASN A 147 -2.77 1.75 3.30
CA ASN A 147 -2.98 2.56 4.51
C ASN A 147 -3.09 1.72 5.81
N TRP A 148 -2.39 0.59 5.89
CA TRP A 148 -2.32 -0.21 7.12
C TRP A 148 -1.35 0.42 8.12
N ASP A 149 -1.80 0.64 9.37
CA ASP A 149 -0.96 1.17 10.45
C ASP A 149 -0.34 0.02 11.27
N TRP A 150 0.94 -0.22 11.04
CA TRP A 150 1.69 -1.31 11.67
C TRP A 150 1.97 -1.07 13.15
N HIS A 151 2.01 0.18 13.59
CA HIS A 151 2.24 0.50 14.99
C HIS A 151 1.03 0.16 15.85
N VAL A 152 -0.17 0.41 15.32
CA VAL A 152 -1.43 0.13 16.03
C VAL A 152 -1.80 -1.35 15.96
N ALA A 153 -1.54 -2.01 14.82
CA ALA A 153 -1.94 -3.40 14.61
C ALA A 153 -0.91 -4.18 13.80
N PRO A 154 0.13 -4.72 14.45
CA PRO A 154 1.00 -5.68 13.78
C PRO A 154 0.17 -6.91 13.36
N LEU A 155 0.38 -7.39 12.12
CA LEU A 155 -0.30 -8.59 11.61
C LEU A 155 0.15 -9.85 12.36
N ALA A 156 1.43 -9.88 12.73
CA ALA A 156 2.00 -10.91 13.56
C ALA A 156 1.85 -10.52 15.03
N ALA A 157 1.45 -11.47 15.87
CA ALA A 157 1.59 -11.30 17.31
C ALA A 157 3.07 -11.15 17.67
N ASP A 158 3.37 -10.46 18.78
CA ASP A 158 4.72 -10.48 19.32
C ASP A 158 5.08 -11.97 19.56
N PRO A 159 6.22 -12.47 19.06
CA PRO A 159 6.65 -13.84 19.32
C PRO A 159 6.72 -14.18 20.82
N LYS A 160 6.77 -13.18 21.71
CA LYS A 160 6.69 -13.35 23.17
C LYS A 160 5.26 -13.60 23.69
N ASP A 161 4.23 -13.20 22.96
CA ASP A 161 2.83 -13.47 23.27
C ASP A 161 2.43 -14.85 22.73
N ALA A 162 3.05 -15.90 23.30
CA ALA A 162 2.85 -17.30 22.93
C ALA A 162 1.41 -17.82 23.15
N SER A 163 0.53 -17.00 23.74
CA SER A 163 -0.89 -17.30 23.93
C SER A 163 -1.74 -17.03 22.68
N GLY A 164 -1.24 -16.22 21.73
CA GLY A 164 -1.91 -15.89 20.49
C GLY A 164 -1.43 -16.75 19.32
N SER A 165 -1.80 -18.03 19.27
CA SER A 165 -1.49 -18.93 18.15
C SER A 165 -2.16 -18.46 16.85
N SER A 166 -1.53 -17.51 16.15
CA SER A 166 -1.94 -17.13 14.80
C SER A 166 -1.43 -18.19 13.83
N SER A 167 -2.33 -19.05 13.36
CA SER A 167 -2.00 -20.02 12.31
C SER A 167 -1.38 -19.32 11.09
N PRO A 168 -0.22 -19.81 10.58
CA PRO A 168 0.44 -19.21 9.43
C PRO A 168 -0.40 -19.35 8.16
N ILE A 169 -0.46 -18.30 7.35
CA ILE A 169 -1.16 -18.28 6.06
C ILE A 169 -0.20 -18.83 5.01
N LYS A 170 -0.17 -20.16 4.88
CA LYS A 170 0.78 -20.89 4.01
C LYS A 170 0.47 -20.76 2.52
N THR A 171 -0.70 -20.25 2.15
CA THR A 171 -1.11 -20.09 0.75
C THR A 171 -0.66 -18.78 0.13
N LEU A 172 -0.33 -17.77 0.95
CA LEU A 172 0.04 -16.45 0.46
C LEU A 172 1.38 -16.50 -0.27
N ARG A 173 1.41 -15.95 -1.49
CA ARG A 173 2.56 -15.88 -2.39
C ARG A 173 2.99 -14.45 -2.67
N SER A 174 2.04 -13.51 -2.69
CA SER A 174 2.30 -12.09 -2.94
C SER A 174 1.73 -11.24 -1.81
N LEU A 175 2.57 -10.35 -1.26
CA LEU A 175 2.19 -9.37 -0.25
C LEU A 175 2.65 -8.00 -0.71
N GLN A 176 1.70 -7.08 -0.84
CA GLN A 176 1.96 -5.68 -1.10
C GLN A 176 1.47 -4.86 0.08
N LEU A 177 2.40 -4.13 0.67
CA LEU A 177 2.12 -3.17 1.74
C LEU A 177 2.30 -1.80 1.10
N ASP A 178 1.18 -1.24 0.64
CA ASP A 178 1.19 0.03 -0.08
C ASP A 178 1.02 1.19 0.88
N HIS A 179 1.93 2.15 0.75
CA HIS A 179 1.86 3.43 1.41
C HIS A 179 1.52 4.47 0.36
N ASN A 180 0.35 5.11 0.47
CA ASN A 180 -0.01 6.23 -0.39
C ASN A 180 0.12 7.54 0.38
N PRO A 181 1.27 8.24 0.31
CA PRO A 181 1.44 9.53 1.00
C PRO A 181 0.51 10.61 0.45
N ALA A 182 0.00 10.47 -0.79
CA ALA A 182 -0.92 11.44 -1.38
C ALA A 182 -2.25 11.55 -0.61
N ASP A 183 -2.66 10.50 0.11
CA ASP A 183 -3.87 10.55 0.94
C ASP A 183 -3.70 11.45 2.18
N GLN A 184 -2.46 11.79 2.56
CA GLN A 184 -2.18 12.65 3.72
C GLN A 184 -2.21 14.15 3.39
N GLY A 185 -2.27 14.53 2.10
CA GLY A 185 -2.00 15.89 1.62
C GLY A 185 -2.85 17.01 2.23
N ASN A 186 -4.07 16.72 2.71
CA ASN A 186 -4.99 17.75 3.19
C ASN A 186 -5.37 17.65 4.67
N TYR A 187 -5.10 16.53 5.33
CA TYR A 187 -5.52 16.34 6.70
C TYR A 187 -4.33 16.42 7.65
N VAL A 188 -4.35 17.52 8.40
CA VAL A 188 -3.72 17.73 9.69
C VAL A 188 -2.27 18.24 9.67
N ARG A 189 -2.15 19.55 9.86
CA ARG A 189 -0.94 20.27 10.31
C ARG A 189 -0.36 19.72 11.64
N ASN A 190 -1.10 18.86 12.33
CA ASN A 190 -0.89 18.37 13.69
C ASN A 190 -1.07 16.83 13.84
N ALA A 191 -1.31 16.05 12.77
CA ALA A 191 -1.38 14.59 12.94
C ALA A 191 0.05 14.08 13.08
N GLN A 192 0.28 13.28 14.11
CA GLN A 192 1.53 12.55 14.21
C GLN A 192 1.71 11.73 12.92
N PRO A 193 2.92 11.70 12.33
CA PRO A 193 3.19 10.89 11.16
C PRO A 193 2.86 9.44 11.51
N THR A 194 1.82 8.90 10.88
CA THR A 194 1.49 7.48 10.99
C THR A 194 2.69 6.69 10.49
N ARG A 195 3.17 5.73 11.30
CA ARG A 195 4.30 4.87 10.96
C ARG A 195 3.84 3.83 9.94
N LEU A 196 3.92 4.21 8.67
CA LEU A 196 3.46 3.38 7.56
C LEU A 196 4.56 2.44 7.02
N SER A 197 5.79 2.58 7.54
CA SER A 197 6.90 1.66 7.33
C SER A 197 7.05 0.69 8.50
N LEU A 198 7.57 -0.50 8.19
CA LEU A 198 8.06 -1.44 9.20
C LEU A 198 9.23 -0.80 9.96
N ALA A 199 9.04 -0.57 11.25
CA ALA A 199 9.97 0.20 12.08
C ALA A 199 11.05 -0.70 12.69
N SER A 200 10.74 -1.99 12.88
CA SER A 200 11.56 -2.92 13.65
C SER A 200 11.87 -4.22 12.90
N THR A 201 12.92 -4.89 13.34
CA THR A 201 13.28 -6.23 12.88
C THR A 201 12.26 -7.28 13.33
N SER A 202 11.66 -7.12 14.51
CA SER A 202 10.64 -8.02 15.05
C SER A 202 9.38 -8.05 14.20
N GLU A 203 8.92 -6.89 13.69
CA GLU A 203 7.78 -6.84 12.76
C GLU A 203 8.06 -7.62 11.46
N ILE A 204 9.26 -7.45 10.89
CA ILE A 204 9.67 -8.17 9.68
C ILE A 204 9.71 -9.69 9.94
N MET A 205 10.29 -10.12 11.06
CA MET A 205 10.35 -11.53 11.44
C MET A 205 8.95 -12.11 11.68
N GLY A 206 8.07 -11.34 12.33
CA GLY A 206 6.67 -11.72 12.53
C GLY A 206 5.93 -11.93 11.21
N LEU A 207 6.13 -11.04 10.23
CA LEU A 207 5.58 -11.21 8.88
C LEU A 207 6.09 -12.48 8.20
N GLY A 208 7.39 -12.78 8.32
CA GLY A 208 7.97 -14.03 7.80
C GLY A 208 7.37 -15.27 8.44
N ALA A 209 7.13 -15.24 9.75
CA ALA A 209 6.48 -16.33 10.47
C ALA A 209 5.01 -16.52 10.05
N LEU A 210 4.29 -15.42 9.80
CA LEU A 210 2.89 -15.45 9.36
C LEU A 210 2.76 -15.89 7.89
N PHE A 211 3.70 -15.51 7.02
CA PHE A 211 3.68 -15.76 5.57
C PHE A 211 4.93 -16.53 5.10
N PRO A 212 5.14 -17.78 5.56
CA PRO A 212 6.38 -18.53 5.32
C PRO A 212 6.59 -18.93 3.85
N CYS A 213 5.55 -18.79 3.03
CA CYS A 213 5.48 -19.21 1.64
C CYS A 213 5.59 -18.06 0.63
N LEU A 214 5.89 -16.85 1.11
CA LEU A 214 5.90 -15.64 0.32
C LEU A 214 7.02 -15.64 -0.73
N GLU A 215 6.66 -15.29 -1.96
CA GLU A 215 7.55 -15.25 -3.14
C GLU A 215 7.73 -13.82 -3.66
N THR A 216 6.71 -12.97 -3.51
CA THR A 216 6.75 -11.56 -3.90
C THR A 216 6.38 -10.68 -2.71
N LEU A 217 7.22 -9.69 -2.40
CA LEU A 217 7.02 -8.75 -1.30
C LEU A 217 7.23 -7.32 -1.77
N THR A 218 6.29 -6.44 -1.49
CA THR A 218 6.45 -4.99 -1.63
C THR A 218 6.23 -4.34 -0.27
N LEU A 219 7.18 -3.52 0.19
CA LEU A 219 7.09 -2.81 1.47
C LEU A 219 7.94 -1.55 1.49
N SER A 220 7.65 -0.70 2.46
CA SER A 220 8.46 0.48 2.79
C SER A 220 9.40 0.23 3.97
N ILE A 221 10.62 0.77 3.89
CA ILE A 221 11.59 0.83 4.99
C ILE A 221 12.08 2.27 5.17
N HIS A 222 12.10 2.73 6.40
CA HIS A 222 12.71 3.99 6.79
C HIS A 222 14.22 4.01 6.59
N ARG A 223 14.68 5.07 5.94
CA ARG A 223 16.10 5.40 5.74
C ARG A 223 16.63 6.21 6.91
N SER A 224 17.72 5.74 7.47
CA SER A 224 18.49 6.37 8.53
C SER A 224 19.99 6.27 8.22
N ARG A 225 20.34 6.67 6.98
CA ARG A 225 21.72 6.78 6.47
C ARG A 225 22.55 5.48 6.61
N GLY A 226 21.90 4.31 6.59
CA GLY A 226 22.59 3.02 6.71
C GLY A 226 23.07 2.70 8.12
N ASP A 227 22.43 3.24 9.16
CA ASP A 227 22.73 2.86 10.54
C ASP A 227 22.53 1.35 10.81
N CYS A 228 22.94 0.90 12.00
CA CYS A 228 22.85 -0.50 12.37
C CYS A 228 21.41 -1.04 12.38
N ASN A 229 20.41 -0.20 12.68
CA ASN A 229 19.00 -0.60 12.72
C ASN A 229 18.44 -0.79 11.30
N GLU A 230 18.75 0.12 10.37
CA GLU A 230 18.40 0.03 8.96
C GLU A 230 18.99 -1.24 8.33
N VAL A 231 20.28 -1.47 8.56
CA VAL A 231 20.97 -2.67 8.06
C VAL A 231 20.38 -3.94 8.69
N ALA A 232 20.03 -3.92 9.97
CA ALA A 232 19.39 -5.05 10.64
C ALA A 232 18.02 -5.37 10.03
N ARG A 233 17.22 -4.35 9.64
CA ARG A 233 15.95 -4.55 8.92
C ARG A 233 16.17 -5.23 7.56
N TYR A 234 17.17 -4.79 6.79
CA TYR A 234 17.51 -5.45 5.52
C TYR A 234 17.92 -6.92 5.70
N ARG A 235 18.74 -7.22 6.71
CA ARG A 235 19.12 -8.60 7.04
C ARG A 235 17.92 -9.44 7.47
N ALA A 236 17.02 -8.86 8.27
CA ALA A 236 15.81 -9.52 8.70
C ALA A 236 14.90 -9.91 7.51
N LEU A 237 14.84 -9.10 6.45
CA LEU A 237 14.10 -9.47 5.22
C LEU A 237 14.70 -10.74 4.59
N GLY A 238 16.03 -10.80 4.45
CA GLY A 238 16.69 -11.92 3.82
C GLY A 238 16.54 -13.22 4.61
N SER A 239 16.53 -13.14 5.95
CA SER A 239 16.40 -14.31 6.82
C SER A 239 14.94 -14.76 7.04
N SER A 240 13.98 -13.82 7.04
CA SER A 240 12.58 -14.12 7.42
C SER A 240 11.76 -14.72 6.28
N PHE A 241 12.16 -14.50 5.02
CA PHE A 241 11.42 -14.95 3.85
C PHE A 241 12.24 -15.93 2.99
N PRO A 242 12.30 -17.22 3.36
CA PRO A 242 13.17 -18.20 2.69
C PRO A 242 12.78 -18.50 1.24
N ARG A 243 11.53 -18.20 0.85
CA ARG A 243 11.01 -18.40 -0.52
C ARG A 243 10.95 -17.13 -1.35
N LEU A 244 11.39 -16.00 -0.82
CA LEU A 244 11.29 -14.72 -1.51
C LEU A 244 12.12 -14.72 -2.79
N GLN A 245 11.46 -14.46 -3.91
CA GLN A 245 12.06 -14.36 -5.24
C GLN A 245 12.10 -12.92 -5.72
N ARG A 246 11.05 -12.15 -5.43
CA ARG A 246 10.88 -10.77 -5.90
C ARG A 246 10.63 -9.85 -4.73
N LEU A 247 11.43 -8.79 -4.64
CA LEU A 247 11.32 -7.79 -3.60
C LEU A 247 11.22 -6.39 -4.21
N ALA A 248 10.22 -5.61 -3.80
CA ALA A 248 10.12 -4.19 -4.08
C ALA A 248 10.25 -3.41 -2.77
N LEU A 249 11.33 -2.64 -2.65
CA LEU A 249 11.60 -1.78 -1.50
C LEU A 249 11.37 -0.32 -1.85
N VAL A 250 10.51 0.32 -1.06
CA VAL A 250 10.38 1.78 -1.02
C VAL A 250 11.17 2.29 0.16
N LEU A 251 12.16 3.14 -0.11
CA LEU A 251 13.03 3.72 0.89
C LEU A 251 12.46 5.09 1.27
N GLU A 252 11.92 5.18 2.48
CA GLU A 252 11.24 6.37 2.97
C GLU A 252 12.18 7.20 3.86
N PRO A 253 12.51 8.44 3.49
CA PRO A 253 13.19 9.36 4.39
C PRO A 253 12.23 9.82 5.48
N LEU A 254 12.64 9.75 6.77
CA LEU A 254 11.83 10.35 7.83
C LEU A 254 11.74 11.88 7.62
N PRO A 255 10.55 12.48 7.78
CA PRO A 255 10.47 13.92 7.90
C PRO A 255 11.24 14.34 9.16
N PRO A 256 12.10 15.36 9.06
CA PRO A 256 12.87 15.86 10.18
C PRO A 256 11.91 16.40 11.22
N GLN A 257 12.14 16.02 12.47
CA GLN A 257 11.36 16.55 13.57
C GLN A 257 12.03 17.84 14.06
N PRO A 258 11.30 18.97 14.10
CA PRO A 258 11.84 20.24 14.61
C PRO A 258 12.46 20.18 16.02
N ARG A 259 12.08 19.17 16.80
CA ARG A 259 12.43 19.01 18.21
C ARG A 259 13.55 17.99 18.45
N GLU A 260 14.17 17.46 17.40
CA GLU A 260 15.37 16.65 17.61
C GLU A 260 16.48 17.53 18.19
N PRO A 261 17.12 17.10 19.29
CA PRO A 261 18.24 17.86 19.85
C PRO A 261 19.34 17.98 18.78
N PRO A 262 20.03 19.13 18.71
CA PRO A 262 21.09 19.32 17.75
C PRO A 262 22.11 18.20 17.90
N ASN A 263 22.48 17.58 16.78
CA ASN A 263 23.51 16.57 16.75
C ASN A 263 24.80 17.21 17.32
N PRO A 264 25.45 16.65 18.35
CA PRO A 264 26.69 17.21 18.88
C PRO A 264 27.82 17.27 17.84
N GLU A 265 27.71 16.51 16.75
CA GLU A 265 28.64 16.55 15.61
C GLU A 265 28.20 17.52 14.49
N SER A 266 27.12 18.28 14.70
CA SER A 266 26.59 19.23 13.73
C SER A 266 27.55 20.40 13.52
N THR A 267 27.66 20.85 12.27
CA THR A 267 28.43 22.05 11.96
C THR A 267 27.62 23.33 12.24
N ALA A 268 28.32 24.45 12.45
CA ALA A 268 27.68 25.77 12.60
C ALA A 268 26.85 26.21 11.38
N PHE A 269 26.96 25.53 10.23
CA PHE A 269 26.07 25.71 9.09
C PHE A 269 24.80 24.86 9.21
N GLU A 270 24.95 23.60 9.63
CA GLU A 270 23.85 22.66 9.81
C GLU A 270 22.87 23.09 10.89
N ASP A 271 23.33 23.73 11.96
CA ASP A 271 22.46 24.24 13.03
C ASP A 271 21.69 25.51 12.64
N ARG A 272 22.04 26.17 11.53
CA ARG A 272 21.34 27.39 11.11
C ARG A 272 19.92 27.05 10.67
N PRO A 273 18.93 27.89 11.02
CA PRO A 273 17.60 27.79 10.47
C PRO A 273 17.65 27.83 8.94
N ALA A 274 16.96 26.91 8.28
CA ALA A 274 16.92 26.82 6.83
C ALA A 274 15.95 27.84 6.18
N GLY A 275 15.38 28.76 6.97
CA GLY A 275 14.40 29.74 6.51
C GLY A 275 12.99 29.18 6.25
N TRP A 276 12.79 27.87 6.40
CA TRP A 276 11.49 27.20 6.26
C TRP A 276 11.12 26.45 7.53
N ALA A 277 10.05 26.90 8.19
CA ALA A 277 9.56 26.33 9.44
C ALA A 277 10.65 26.29 10.53
N GLU A 278 10.48 25.42 11.53
CA GLU A 278 11.43 25.16 12.61
C GLU A 278 12.54 24.16 12.18
N LEU A 279 12.93 24.16 10.90
CA LEU A 279 13.95 23.24 10.37
C LEU A 279 15.32 23.92 10.24
N THR A 280 16.37 23.14 10.45
CA THR A 280 17.76 23.55 10.28
C THR A 280 18.30 23.06 8.94
N ASN A 281 19.45 23.58 8.51
CA ASN A 281 20.12 23.07 7.30
C ASN A 281 20.50 21.59 7.45
N GLY A 282 20.88 21.15 8.66
CA GLY A 282 21.19 19.74 8.97
C GLY A 282 19.99 18.82 8.73
N HIS A 283 18.78 19.27 9.08
CA HIS A 283 17.54 18.56 8.77
C HIS A 283 17.34 18.38 7.26
N ILE A 284 17.56 19.43 6.46
CA ILE A 284 17.45 19.35 5.00
C ILE A 284 18.50 18.41 4.43
N ILE A 285 19.76 18.53 4.85
CA ILE A 285 20.86 17.67 4.39
C ILE A 285 20.57 16.21 4.73
N SER A 286 20.08 15.92 5.94
CA SER A 286 19.66 14.57 6.34
C SER A 286 18.57 14.01 5.46
N PHE A 287 17.55 14.82 5.18
CA PHE A 287 16.48 14.41 4.29
C PHE A 287 16.96 14.13 2.87
N MET A 288 17.81 15.01 2.31
CA MET A 288 18.41 14.82 0.98
C MET A 288 19.29 13.57 0.93
N ALA A 289 20.10 13.33 1.96
CA ALA A 289 20.95 12.15 2.05
C ALA A 289 20.12 10.86 2.12
N ASN A 290 19.02 10.85 2.89
CA ASN A 290 18.12 9.72 3.00
C ASN A 290 17.27 9.49 1.73
N SER A 291 17.06 10.53 0.93
CA SER A 291 16.37 10.47 -0.37
C SER A 291 17.26 10.00 -1.51
N ALA A 292 18.59 10.03 -1.34
CA ALA A 292 19.53 9.68 -2.39
C ALA A 292 19.68 8.17 -2.54
N LEU A 293 19.58 7.68 -3.78
CA LEU A 293 19.81 6.27 -4.11
C LEU A 293 20.66 6.10 -5.36
N ASP A 294 21.86 5.54 -5.20
CA ASP A 294 22.76 5.21 -6.30
C ASP A 294 22.92 3.69 -6.51
N ALA A 295 23.65 3.31 -7.55
CA ALA A 295 23.90 1.92 -7.90
C ALA A 295 24.68 1.16 -6.79
N LYS A 296 25.60 1.85 -6.12
CA LYS A 296 26.45 1.25 -5.09
C LYS A 296 25.62 0.88 -3.86
N LEU A 297 24.78 1.80 -3.42
CA LEU A 297 23.83 1.60 -2.33
C LEU A 297 22.78 0.55 -2.67
N ALA A 298 22.18 0.59 -3.87
CA ALA A 298 21.23 -0.44 -4.31
C ALA A 298 21.86 -1.85 -4.26
N ARG A 299 23.12 -1.98 -4.68
CA ARG A 299 23.88 -3.24 -4.58
C ARG A 299 24.16 -3.64 -3.13
N GLN A 300 24.47 -2.69 -2.24
CA GLN A 300 24.70 -2.97 -0.81
C GLN A 300 23.41 -3.45 -0.12
N ILE A 301 22.27 -2.81 -0.40
CA ILE A 301 20.96 -3.24 0.10
C ILE A 301 20.66 -4.65 -0.42
N PHE A 302 20.86 -4.91 -1.71
CA PHE A 302 20.64 -6.26 -2.26
C PHE A 302 21.48 -7.30 -1.52
N LYS A 303 22.77 -7.03 -1.29
CA LYS A 303 23.64 -7.95 -0.53
C LYS A 303 23.16 -8.18 0.90
N ALA A 304 22.61 -7.16 1.56
CA ALA A 304 22.09 -7.28 2.92
C ALA A 304 20.80 -8.12 2.98
N VAL A 305 19.95 -8.04 1.95
CA VAL A 305 18.69 -8.79 1.86
C VAL A 305 18.84 -10.14 1.15
N ALA A 306 19.96 -10.37 0.46
CA ALA A 306 20.15 -11.53 -0.42
C ALA A 306 19.91 -12.86 0.31
N SER A 307 18.84 -13.55 -0.09
CA SER A 307 18.60 -14.95 0.22
C SER A 307 18.98 -15.83 -0.98
N PRO A 308 19.17 -17.15 -0.81
CA PRO A 308 19.48 -18.05 -1.92
C PRO A 308 18.44 -18.03 -3.06
N ARG A 309 17.19 -17.66 -2.76
CA ARG A 309 16.08 -17.64 -3.72
C ARG A 309 15.76 -16.25 -4.26
N LEU A 310 16.31 -15.18 -3.69
CA LEU A 310 16.03 -13.83 -4.17
C LEU A 310 16.63 -13.64 -5.57
N GLU A 311 15.77 -13.47 -6.56
CA GLU A 311 16.13 -13.33 -7.97
C GLU A 311 16.20 -11.86 -8.37
N THR A 312 15.18 -11.08 -8.00
CA THR A 312 15.07 -9.68 -8.41
C THR A 312 14.69 -8.79 -7.23
N MET A 313 15.36 -7.65 -7.12
CA MET A 313 15.00 -6.58 -6.19
C MET A 313 14.81 -5.27 -6.96
N MET A 314 13.63 -4.68 -6.87
CA MET A 314 13.41 -3.27 -7.19
C MET A 314 13.60 -2.46 -5.91
N VAL A 315 14.36 -1.38 -5.99
CA VAL A 315 14.53 -0.44 -4.89
C VAL A 315 14.38 0.98 -5.41
N LYS A 316 13.50 1.74 -4.77
CA LYS A 316 13.28 3.15 -5.06
C LYS A 316 13.38 3.96 -3.79
N ALA A 317 13.91 5.17 -3.89
CA ALA A 317 13.76 6.16 -2.84
C ALA A 317 12.53 7.00 -3.12
N GLU A 318 11.72 7.23 -2.10
CA GLU A 318 10.61 8.16 -2.17
C GLU A 318 11.11 9.53 -1.71
N ALA A 319 11.04 10.53 -2.57
CA ALA A 319 11.42 11.88 -2.21
C ALA A 319 10.31 12.86 -2.57
N GLY A 320 9.90 13.67 -1.59
CA GLY A 320 9.05 14.84 -1.84
C GLY A 320 7.55 14.68 -1.59
N GLY A 321 7.02 13.48 -1.32
CA GLY A 321 5.59 13.31 -1.00
C GLY A 321 5.20 13.83 0.39
N MET A 322 6.02 13.53 1.40
CA MET A 322 5.76 13.87 2.81
C MET A 322 6.30 15.24 3.22
N PHE A 323 7.37 15.68 2.58
CA PHE A 323 8.05 16.91 2.96
C PHE A 323 7.39 18.07 2.21
N ARG A 324 6.72 18.96 2.95
CA ARG A 324 6.25 20.26 2.44
C ARG A 324 7.43 21.21 2.20
N VAL A 325 8.50 20.71 1.58
CA VAL A 325 9.58 21.57 1.12
C VAL A 325 8.97 22.48 0.07
N GLY A 326 9.39 23.73 0.07
CA GLY A 326 8.96 24.65 -0.97
C GLY A 326 9.15 24.03 -2.36
N PRO A 327 8.32 24.38 -3.35
CA PRO A 327 8.37 23.81 -4.70
C PRO A 327 9.76 23.87 -5.33
N ALA A 328 10.63 24.76 -4.84
CA ALA A 328 12.03 24.90 -5.24
C ALA A 328 12.91 23.65 -5.01
N LEU A 329 12.71 22.85 -3.95
CA LEU A 329 13.56 21.66 -3.70
C LEU A 329 13.06 20.38 -4.35
N ARG A 330 11.80 20.36 -4.80
CA ARG A 330 11.19 19.16 -5.39
C ARG A 330 11.95 18.63 -6.62
N PRO A 331 12.42 19.46 -7.58
CA PRO A 331 13.21 18.97 -8.71
C PRO A 331 14.49 18.26 -8.26
N TRP A 332 15.20 18.82 -7.28
CA TRP A 332 16.45 18.26 -6.75
C TRP A 332 16.22 16.93 -6.05
N LEU A 333 15.18 16.86 -5.22
CA LEU A 333 14.80 15.63 -4.53
C LEU A 333 14.41 14.52 -5.50
N ASN A 334 13.68 14.84 -6.57
CA ASN A 334 13.32 13.88 -7.61
C ASN A 334 14.55 13.35 -8.38
N GLU A 335 15.59 14.17 -8.56
CA GLU A 335 16.84 13.74 -9.21
C GLU A 335 17.70 12.80 -8.33
N LEU A 336 17.61 12.96 -7.01
CA LEU A 336 18.26 12.10 -6.02
C LEU A 336 17.53 10.76 -5.85
N ALA A 337 16.21 10.81 -5.97
CA ALA A 337 15.31 9.68 -5.81
C ALA A 337 15.23 8.84 -7.10
N ARG A 338 16.25 8.00 -7.26
CA ARG A 338 16.37 7.10 -8.42
C ARG A 338 15.74 5.75 -8.11
N GLU A 339 15.40 5.03 -9.16
CA GLU A 339 14.89 3.67 -9.07
C GLU A 339 15.87 2.71 -9.73
N TRP A 340 16.15 1.60 -9.04
CA TRP A 340 17.07 0.57 -9.48
C TRP A 340 16.43 -0.81 -9.43
N VAL A 341 16.66 -1.60 -10.47
CA VAL A 341 16.44 -3.05 -10.45
C VAL A 341 17.78 -3.74 -10.34
N VAL A 342 17.87 -4.66 -9.40
CA VAL A 342 19.01 -5.52 -9.16
C VAL A 342 18.59 -6.96 -9.43
N ASP A 343 19.09 -7.53 -10.52
CA ASP A 343 18.82 -8.90 -10.93
C ASP A 343 20.02 -9.79 -10.56
N ARG A 344 19.76 -10.92 -9.90
CA ARG A 344 20.76 -11.95 -9.64
C ARG A 344 21.12 -12.64 -10.96
N VAL A 345 22.40 -12.63 -11.30
CA VAL A 345 22.91 -13.27 -12.52
C VAL A 345 23.24 -14.73 -12.26
N ASN A 346 23.79 -15.04 -11.09
CA ASN A 346 24.20 -16.40 -10.73
C ASN A 346 24.19 -16.66 -9.23
N TRP A 347 24.43 -17.93 -8.86
CA TRP A 347 24.48 -18.38 -7.46
C TRP A 347 25.69 -17.80 -6.69
N LYS A 348 26.74 -17.33 -7.37
CA LYS A 348 27.92 -16.70 -6.76
C LYS A 348 27.65 -15.29 -6.24
N GLY A 349 26.43 -14.77 -6.41
CA GLY A 349 26.02 -13.45 -5.93
C GLY A 349 26.40 -12.31 -6.88
N GLU A 350 26.74 -12.62 -8.14
CA GLU A 350 26.86 -11.61 -9.17
C GLU A 350 25.48 -11.01 -9.48
N VAL A 351 25.43 -9.69 -9.63
CA VAL A 351 24.19 -8.96 -9.88
C VAL A 351 24.35 -7.96 -11.01
N ARG A 352 23.31 -7.89 -11.85
CA ARG A 352 23.12 -6.90 -12.91
C ARG A 352 22.24 -5.78 -12.37
N LEU A 353 22.68 -4.53 -12.54
CA LEU A 353 21.88 -3.37 -12.15
C LEU A 353 21.35 -2.67 -13.38
N ARG A 354 20.08 -2.29 -13.32
CA ARG A 354 19.41 -1.48 -14.34
C ARG A 354 18.73 -0.30 -13.65
N LYS A 355 18.95 0.90 -14.16
CA LYS A 355 18.21 2.09 -13.73
C LYS A 355 16.89 2.11 -14.50
N ILE A 356 15.74 2.13 -13.82
CA ILE A 356 14.42 2.11 -14.51
C ILE A 356 14.02 3.52 -14.95
N GLY A 357 14.33 4.55 -14.17
CA GLY A 357 13.92 5.92 -14.50
C GLY A 357 14.37 6.95 -13.48
N ARG A 358 14.04 8.21 -13.76
CA ARG A 358 13.89 9.27 -12.74
C ARG A 358 12.46 9.15 -12.21
N ASN A 359 12.21 9.38 -10.92
CA ASN A 359 10.86 9.33 -10.35
C ASN A 359 9.85 10.03 -11.27
N ALA A 360 8.96 9.24 -11.90
CA ALA A 360 8.04 9.69 -12.95
C ALA A 360 6.90 10.57 -12.41
N GLU A 361 6.93 10.96 -11.13
CA GLU A 361 5.95 11.87 -10.54
C GLU A 361 5.97 13.29 -11.14
N GLY A 362 6.91 13.57 -12.06
CA GLY A 362 6.95 14.80 -12.85
C GLY A 362 6.26 14.75 -14.23
N GLY A 363 5.73 13.63 -14.70
CA GLY A 363 5.12 13.56 -16.05
C GLY A 363 4.20 12.36 -16.24
N GLY A 364 2.93 12.64 -16.52
CA GLY A 364 1.85 11.65 -16.60
C GLY A 364 2.13 10.47 -17.54
N GLY A 365 1.79 9.26 -17.07
CA GLY A 365 1.79 8.05 -17.88
C GLY A 365 2.21 6.81 -17.09
N ARG A 366 1.29 6.25 -16.28
CA ARG A 366 1.49 4.91 -15.70
C ARG A 366 1.31 3.86 -16.81
N GLN A 367 2.39 3.32 -17.36
CA GLN A 367 2.36 1.97 -17.93
C GLN A 367 2.57 0.96 -16.79
N ARG A 368 1.56 0.11 -16.55
CA ARG A 368 1.66 -1.03 -15.64
C ARG A 368 2.57 -2.08 -16.26
N MET A 369 3.64 -2.46 -15.57
CA MET A 369 4.31 -3.74 -15.81
C MET A 369 3.50 -4.81 -15.07
N VAL A 370 3.08 -5.83 -15.82
CA VAL A 370 2.37 -7.04 -15.38
C VAL A 370 3.35 -8.01 -14.71
#